data_AF-A0A7X9D5P3-F1
#
_entry.id   AF-A0A7X9D5P3-F1
#
_cell.length_a   1.000
_cell.length_b   1.000
_cell.length_c   1.000
_cell.angle_alpha   90.00
_cell.angle_beta   90.00
_cell.angle_gamma   90.00
#
_symmetry.space_group_name_H-M   'P 1'
#
loop_
_entity.id
_entity.type
_entity.pdbx_description
1 polymer ?
#
loop_
_entity_poly.entity_id
_entity_poly.type
_entity_poly.pdbx_seq_one_letter_code
_entity_poly.pdbx_strand_id
1 'polypeptide(L)'
;MRKNLTGFLVILLCGCTILEDRTPCPCRLTMDYSKVLKYDFIHRLADGEYDLALSGADFQISESIPVEMIDTIHQKSISKGSVRISGVLSNKGKEALIVTKGNQADSLYAFSTTIEATGEKAYLLMEAHKQFTTVHIKESGVESAEKENRHTLDKVQMRVKGNFNGIDRYTLEPLTGKFDCIVPGASPNGEFSLRIPRQGDASITMELIPGESGDEAIAVQGTLTLPLGRYMEEMGYDFNAESLADVYIGLDIVSRKAFIRIEEWDFEKIFVIF
;
A
#
# COMPACT_ATOMS: atom_id res chain seq x y z
N MET A 1 -4.62 -84.96 36.40
CA MET A 1 -3.74 -83.79 36.63
C MET A 1 -3.79 -82.89 35.41
N ARG A 2 -3.84 -81.58 35.66
CA ARG A 2 -4.10 -80.50 34.70
C ARG A 2 -2.97 -80.34 33.68
N LYS A 3 -3.40 -80.07 32.44
CA LYS A 3 -2.88 -79.17 31.38
C LYS A 3 -1.51 -78.52 31.64
N ASN A 4 -0.64 -78.53 30.62
CA ASN A 4 -0.03 -77.34 30.02
C ASN A 4 1.06 -77.72 29.01
N LEU A 5 0.81 -77.48 27.73
CA LEU A 5 1.86 -77.11 26.78
C LEU A 5 1.27 -76.08 25.84
N THR A 6 1.18 -74.86 26.35
CA THR A 6 0.81 -73.65 25.60
C THR A 6 1.96 -73.35 24.64
N GLY A 7 1.79 -73.74 23.37
CA GLY A 7 2.62 -73.27 22.28
C GLY A 7 2.43 -71.77 22.10
N PHE A 8 3.48 -71.01 22.39
CA PHE A 8 3.51 -69.57 22.19
C PHE A 8 3.81 -69.31 20.70
N LEU A 9 2.75 -69.18 19.91
CA LEU A 9 2.84 -68.72 18.51
C LEU A 9 3.09 -67.21 18.54
N VAL A 10 4.35 -66.81 18.43
CA VAL A 10 4.75 -65.42 18.20
C VAL A 10 4.38 -65.07 16.76
N ILE A 11 3.17 -64.53 16.58
CA ILE A 11 2.77 -63.85 15.35
C ILE A 11 3.57 -62.55 15.30
N LEU A 12 4.69 -62.57 14.58
CA LEU A 12 5.37 -61.36 14.12
C LEU A 12 4.36 -60.56 13.29
N LEU A 13 3.82 -59.50 13.89
CA LEU A 13 3.14 -58.43 13.20
C LEU A 13 4.17 -57.77 12.26
N CYS A 14 4.31 -58.30 11.05
CA CYS A 14 4.84 -57.56 9.92
C CYS A 14 3.89 -56.40 9.64
N GLY A 15 4.03 -55.32 10.40
CA GLY A 15 3.52 -54.03 10.03
C GLY A 15 4.24 -53.62 8.76
N CYS A 16 3.61 -53.86 7.61
CA CYS A 16 4.02 -53.26 6.36
C CYS A 16 3.81 -51.74 6.49
N THR A 17 4.80 -51.02 7.02
CA THR A 17 4.88 -49.58 6.74
C THR A 17 5.25 -49.46 5.27
N ILE A 18 4.23 -49.33 4.41
CA ILE A 18 4.43 -48.86 3.05
C ILE A 18 4.98 -47.44 3.21
N LEU A 19 6.30 -47.31 3.12
CA LEU A 19 6.95 -46.03 2.92
C LEU A 19 6.64 -45.63 1.48
N GLU A 20 5.48 -45.02 1.26
CA GLU A 20 5.19 -44.38 -0.02
C GLU A 20 6.21 -43.28 -0.25
N ASP A 21 6.80 -43.24 -1.43
CA ASP A 21 7.63 -42.12 -1.83
C ASP A 21 6.72 -40.89 -2.00
N ARG A 22 6.81 -39.96 -1.04
CA ARG A 22 6.04 -38.70 -1.02
C ARG A 22 6.82 -37.54 -1.64
N THR A 23 7.98 -37.83 -2.25
CA THR A 23 8.74 -36.86 -3.04
C THR A 23 7.89 -36.23 -4.15
N PRO A 24 7.11 -36.98 -4.97
CA PRO A 24 6.28 -36.40 -6.03
C PRO A 24 5.02 -35.67 -5.52
N CYS A 25 4.68 -35.76 -4.23
CA CYS A 25 3.50 -35.06 -3.70
C CYS A 25 3.72 -33.54 -3.73
N PRO A 26 2.70 -32.75 -4.15
CA PRO A 26 2.79 -31.29 -4.10
C PRO A 26 2.87 -30.78 -2.65
N CYS A 27 3.41 -29.59 -2.48
CA CYS A 27 3.37 -28.88 -1.21
C CYS A 27 2.00 -28.23 -1.02
N ARG A 28 1.40 -28.35 0.17
CA ARG A 28 0.21 -27.60 0.55
C ARG A 28 0.61 -26.28 1.22
N LEU A 29 0.54 -25.19 0.47
CA LEU A 29 0.75 -23.86 0.98
C LEU A 29 -0.51 -23.37 1.71
N THR A 30 -0.33 -22.91 2.95
CA THR A 30 -1.35 -22.27 3.77
C THR A 30 -0.99 -20.79 3.91
N MET A 31 -1.84 -19.91 3.39
CA MET A 31 -1.73 -18.47 3.51
C MET A 31 -2.72 -18.00 4.58
N ASP A 32 -2.21 -17.30 5.59
CA ASP A 32 -2.97 -16.82 6.74
C ASP A 32 -3.16 -15.30 6.66
N TYR A 33 -4.40 -14.86 6.49
CA TYR A 33 -4.80 -13.45 6.35
C TYR A 33 -5.22 -12.82 7.68
N SER A 34 -5.05 -13.51 8.81
CA SER A 34 -5.46 -12.99 10.12
C SER A 34 -4.84 -11.65 10.49
N LYS A 35 -3.63 -11.33 10.00
CA LYS A 35 -3.01 -10.01 10.19
C LYS A 35 -3.63 -8.96 9.27
N VAL A 36 -3.82 -9.29 8.00
CA VAL A 36 -4.45 -8.42 6.99
C VAL A 36 -5.86 -8.01 7.43
N LEU A 37 -6.67 -8.97 7.86
CA LEU A 37 -8.08 -8.76 8.24
C LEU A 37 -8.26 -7.94 9.54
N LYS A 38 -7.20 -7.72 10.34
CA LYS A 38 -7.27 -6.91 11.56
C LYS A 38 -7.22 -5.41 11.30
N TYR A 39 -6.81 -4.99 10.11
CA TYR A 39 -6.67 -3.58 9.82
C TYR A 39 -7.99 -2.94 9.42
N ASP A 40 -8.29 -1.78 9.99
CA ASP A 40 -9.50 -0.99 9.68
C ASP A 40 -9.60 -0.60 8.20
N PHE A 41 -8.48 -0.57 7.45
CA PHE A 41 -8.52 -0.26 6.03
C PHE A 41 -9.24 -1.31 5.19
N ILE A 42 -9.30 -2.59 5.64
CA ILE A 42 -10.02 -3.65 4.92
C ILE A 42 -11.49 -3.27 4.79
N HIS A 43 -12.10 -2.74 5.87
CA HIS A 43 -13.48 -2.28 5.87
C HIS A 43 -13.72 -1.09 4.94
N ARG A 44 -12.69 -0.26 4.71
CA ARG A 44 -12.74 0.87 3.75
C ARG A 44 -12.60 0.42 2.29
N LEU A 45 -12.19 -0.83 2.06
CA LEU A 45 -12.03 -1.46 0.75
C LEU A 45 -13.03 -2.62 0.57
N ALA A 46 -14.24 -2.49 1.14
CA ALA A 46 -15.25 -3.55 1.10
C ALA A 46 -15.58 -4.01 -0.33
N ASP A 47 -15.64 -3.07 -1.27
CA ASP A 47 -15.87 -3.33 -2.70
C ASP A 47 -14.58 -3.62 -3.48
N GLY A 48 -13.45 -3.79 -2.78
CA GLY A 48 -12.14 -4.00 -3.38
C GLY A 48 -11.85 -5.46 -3.70
N GLU A 49 -10.67 -5.68 -4.26
CA GLU A 49 -10.16 -6.99 -4.64
C GLU A 49 -8.76 -7.22 -4.06
N TYR A 50 -8.53 -8.45 -3.60
CA TYR A 50 -7.22 -8.97 -3.26
C TYR A 50 -6.72 -9.86 -4.41
N ASP A 51 -5.77 -9.33 -5.16
CA ASP A 51 -5.15 -10.01 -6.28
C ASP A 51 -3.87 -10.72 -5.79
N LEU A 52 -3.91 -12.05 -5.77
CA LEU A 52 -2.84 -12.95 -5.36
C LEU A 52 -2.11 -13.50 -6.58
N ALA A 53 -0.79 -13.43 -6.58
CA ALA A 53 0.07 -14.06 -7.58
C ALA A 53 1.10 -14.97 -6.89
N LEU A 54 1.17 -16.23 -7.35
CA LEU A 54 2.16 -17.21 -6.94
C LEU A 54 2.98 -17.62 -8.16
N SER A 55 4.29 -17.68 -8.02
CA SER A 55 5.19 -18.12 -9.10
C SER A 55 6.30 -18.99 -8.55
N GLY A 56 6.50 -20.14 -9.18
CA GLY A 56 7.62 -21.05 -8.94
C GLY A 56 8.36 -21.34 -10.26
N ALA A 57 9.27 -22.31 -10.23
CA ALA A 57 10.07 -22.66 -11.41
C ALA A 57 9.24 -23.19 -12.59
N ASP A 58 8.13 -23.87 -12.30
CA ASP A 58 7.30 -24.61 -13.25
C ASP A 58 5.82 -24.17 -13.24
N PHE A 59 5.46 -23.17 -12.44
CA PHE A 59 4.07 -22.71 -12.34
C PHE A 59 3.96 -21.20 -12.15
N GLN A 60 2.83 -20.66 -12.61
CA GLN A 60 2.38 -19.31 -12.33
C GLN A 60 0.87 -19.36 -12.09
N ILE A 61 0.43 -18.87 -10.95
CA ILE A 61 -0.97 -18.84 -10.53
C ILE A 61 -1.32 -17.38 -10.21
N SER A 62 -2.46 -16.92 -10.70
CA SER A 62 -3.02 -15.61 -10.37
C SER A 62 -4.50 -15.79 -10.02
N GLU A 63 -4.94 -15.14 -8.95
CA GLU A 63 -6.31 -15.23 -8.43
C GLU A 63 -6.72 -13.86 -7.91
N SER A 64 -7.92 -13.41 -8.25
CA SER A 64 -8.54 -12.23 -7.62
C SER A 64 -9.64 -12.70 -6.68
N ILE A 65 -9.59 -12.24 -5.43
CA ILE A 65 -10.50 -12.60 -4.35
C ILE A 65 -11.21 -11.31 -3.91
N PRO A 66 -12.54 -11.20 -4.02
CA PRO A 66 -13.27 -10.07 -3.46
C PRO A 66 -12.98 -9.92 -1.96
N VAL A 67 -12.80 -8.70 -1.47
CA VAL A 67 -12.40 -8.46 -0.07
C VAL A 67 -13.35 -9.09 0.95
N GLU A 68 -14.65 -9.03 0.67
CA GLU A 68 -15.70 -9.66 1.47
C GLU A 68 -15.63 -11.19 1.54
N MET A 69 -14.91 -11.82 0.61
CA MET A 69 -14.72 -13.28 0.54
C MET A 69 -13.34 -13.73 1.05
N ILE A 70 -12.51 -12.82 1.57
CA ILE A 70 -11.21 -13.19 2.13
C ILE A 70 -11.44 -13.93 3.45
N ASP A 71 -11.29 -15.25 3.39
CA ASP A 71 -11.20 -16.10 4.57
C ASP A 71 -9.86 -15.91 5.29
N THR A 72 -9.84 -16.15 6.60
CA THR A 72 -8.62 -16.12 7.41
C THR A 72 -7.54 -17.07 6.87
N ILE A 73 -7.93 -18.20 6.29
CA ILE A 73 -7.00 -19.22 5.80
C ILE A 73 -7.34 -19.56 4.34
N HIS A 74 -6.36 -19.40 3.46
CA HIS A 74 -6.44 -19.85 2.06
C HIS A 74 -5.41 -20.93 1.80
N GLN A 75 -5.78 -22.00 1.10
CA GLN A 75 -4.88 -23.11 0.81
C GLN A 75 -4.75 -23.36 -0.68
N LYS A 76 -3.51 -23.61 -1.13
CA LYS A 76 -3.21 -24.02 -2.50
C LYS A 76 -2.20 -25.17 -2.52
N SER A 77 -2.38 -26.09 -3.44
CA SER A 77 -1.38 -27.11 -3.77
C SER A 77 -0.44 -26.55 -4.82
N ILE A 78 0.87 -26.56 -4.54
CA ILE A 78 1.90 -26.00 -5.42
C ILE A 78 3.06 -26.98 -5.58
N SER A 79 3.83 -26.83 -6.66
CA SER A 79 5.07 -27.57 -6.83
C SER A 79 6.07 -27.20 -5.72
N LYS A 80 6.86 -28.19 -5.30
CA LYS A 80 7.90 -27.98 -4.30
C LYS A 80 9.04 -27.14 -4.89
N GLY A 81 9.64 -26.29 -4.06
CA GLY A 81 10.77 -25.44 -4.44
C GLY A 81 10.63 -24.01 -3.93
N SER A 82 11.38 -23.08 -4.54
CA SER A 82 11.30 -21.66 -4.24
C SER A 82 10.06 -21.05 -4.88
N VAL A 83 9.23 -20.39 -4.06
CA VAL A 83 7.92 -19.85 -4.47
C VAL A 83 7.86 -18.39 -4.09
N ARG A 84 7.75 -17.53 -5.11
CA ARG A 84 7.52 -16.10 -4.93
C ARG A 84 6.02 -15.85 -4.85
N ILE A 85 5.62 -15.06 -3.86
CA ILE A 85 4.24 -14.80 -3.49
C ILE A 85 4.07 -13.29 -3.44
N SER A 86 3.08 -12.76 -4.15
CA SER A 86 2.73 -11.33 -4.16
C SER A 86 1.24 -11.16 -3.99
N GLY A 87 0.86 -10.33 -3.04
CA GLY A 87 -0.52 -9.94 -2.78
C GLY A 87 -0.70 -8.45 -2.98
N VAL A 88 -1.77 -8.08 -3.68
CA VAL A 88 -2.14 -6.69 -3.97
C VAL A 88 -3.60 -6.49 -3.56
N LEU A 89 -3.83 -5.56 -2.64
CA LEU A 89 -5.15 -5.18 -2.17
C LEU A 89 -5.43 -3.73 -2.57
N SER A 90 -6.49 -3.54 -3.35
CA SER A 90 -6.94 -2.21 -3.77
C SER A 90 -8.39 -2.24 -4.28
N ASN A 91 -8.95 -1.07 -4.62
CA ASN A 91 -10.27 -1.00 -5.26
C ASN A 91 -10.24 -1.39 -6.75
N LYS A 92 -9.05 -1.50 -7.34
CA LYS A 92 -8.85 -1.82 -8.77
C LYS A 92 -8.01 -3.09 -8.98
N GLY A 93 -7.82 -3.89 -7.93
CA GLY A 93 -6.93 -5.04 -7.93
C GLY A 93 -5.54 -4.70 -8.50
N LYS A 94 -5.09 -5.47 -9.49
CA LYS A 94 -3.80 -5.28 -10.17
C LYS A 94 -3.67 -3.96 -10.95
N GLU A 95 -4.77 -3.34 -11.37
CA GLU A 95 -4.71 -2.10 -12.14
C GLU A 95 -4.28 -0.91 -11.27
N ALA A 96 -4.36 -1.03 -9.94
CA ALA A 96 -3.88 -0.01 -9.01
C ALA A 96 -2.35 0.10 -8.95
N LEU A 97 -1.60 -0.88 -9.48
CA LEU A 97 -0.14 -0.86 -9.46
C LEU A 97 0.46 0.28 -10.30
N ILE A 98 -0.27 0.74 -11.32
CA ILE A 98 0.13 1.86 -12.18
C ILE A 98 -0.92 2.96 -12.14
N VAL A 99 -0.48 4.16 -11.79
CA VAL A 99 -1.30 5.37 -11.81
C VAL A 99 -1.38 5.90 -13.24
N THR A 100 -2.60 5.95 -13.75
CA THR A 100 -2.89 6.55 -15.05
C THR A 100 -2.86 8.07 -14.98
N LYS A 101 -2.42 8.72 -16.06
CA LYS A 101 -2.25 10.18 -16.12
C LYS A 101 -3.52 10.93 -15.69
N GLY A 102 -3.37 11.94 -14.85
CA GLY A 102 -4.46 12.76 -14.33
C GLY A 102 -5.16 12.17 -13.10
N ASN A 103 -4.97 10.89 -12.81
CA ASN A 103 -5.52 10.25 -11.63
C ASN A 103 -4.54 10.30 -10.46
N GLN A 104 -5.08 10.31 -9.25
CA GLN A 104 -4.33 10.03 -8.03
C GLN A 104 -4.08 8.52 -7.88
N ALA A 105 -3.14 8.16 -7.01
CA ALA A 105 -2.94 6.76 -6.65
C ALA A 105 -4.19 6.16 -5.99
N ASP A 106 -4.33 4.84 -6.07
CA ASP A 106 -5.37 4.14 -5.32
C ASP A 106 -4.93 3.85 -3.88
N SER A 107 -5.86 3.40 -3.03
CA SER A 107 -5.54 2.85 -1.72
C SER A 107 -4.91 1.47 -1.90
N LEU A 108 -3.62 1.47 -2.21
CA LEU A 108 -2.86 0.28 -2.54
C LEU A 108 -2.12 -0.26 -1.30
N TYR A 109 -2.45 -1.48 -0.91
CA TYR A 109 -1.69 -2.25 0.05
C TYR A 109 -1.10 -3.45 -0.67
N ALA A 110 0.18 -3.73 -0.42
CA ALA A 110 0.85 -4.83 -1.07
C ALA A 110 1.78 -5.57 -0.12
N PHE A 111 2.09 -6.78 -0.52
CA PHE A 111 3.03 -7.67 0.14
C PHE A 111 3.72 -8.52 -0.91
N SER A 112 5.01 -8.77 -0.73
CA SER A 112 5.75 -9.67 -1.59
C SER A 112 6.82 -10.39 -0.79
N THR A 113 6.94 -11.70 -1.00
CA THR A 113 7.96 -12.52 -0.35
C THR A 113 8.34 -13.72 -1.21
N THR A 114 9.38 -14.43 -0.80
CA THR A 114 9.74 -15.73 -1.35
C THR A 114 9.87 -16.73 -0.20
N ILE A 115 9.26 -17.90 -0.37
CA ILE A 115 9.35 -19.00 0.61
C ILE A 115 9.90 -20.25 -0.06
N GLU A 116 10.49 -21.13 0.76
CA GLU A 116 10.94 -22.44 0.32
C GLU A 116 9.91 -23.51 0.69
N ALA A 117 9.18 -24.00 -0.32
CA ALA A 117 8.16 -25.03 -0.20
C ALA A 117 8.76 -26.43 -0.43
N THR A 118 9.72 -26.86 0.39
CA THR A 118 10.42 -28.15 0.21
C THR A 118 9.69 -29.35 0.81
N GLY A 119 8.83 -29.12 1.79
CA GLY A 119 8.05 -30.15 2.49
C GLY A 119 6.66 -30.42 1.89
N GLU A 120 5.85 -31.19 2.60
CA GLU A 120 4.43 -31.43 2.25
C GLU A 120 3.53 -30.24 2.60
N LYS A 121 4.00 -29.37 3.49
CA LYS A 121 3.25 -28.21 3.97
C LYS A 121 4.18 -27.01 4.05
N ALA A 122 3.68 -25.86 3.64
CA ALA A 122 4.30 -24.56 3.86
C ALA A 122 3.26 -23.64 4.48
N TYR A 123 3.71 -22.71 5.33
CA TYR A 123 2.85 -21.74 5.98
C TYR A 123 3.43 -20.35 5.76
N LEU A 124 2.54 -19.40 5.47
CA LEU A 124 2.88 -18.00 5.28
C LEU A 124 1.83 -17.13 5.98
N LEU A 125 2.28 -16.25 6.86
CA LEU A 125 1.47 -15.16 7.37
C LEU A 125 1.48 -14.04 6.34
N MET A 126 0.30 -13.73 5.80
CA MET A 126 0.12 -12.65 4.84
C MET A 126 0.12 -11.32 5.59
N GLU A 127 0.82 -10.34 5.02
CA GLU A 127 0.83 -8.97 5.50
C GLU A 127 0.29 -8.03 4.43
N ALA A 128 0.04 -6.78 4.81
CA ALA A 128 -0.46 -5.76 3.90
C ALA A 128 0.16 -4.43 4.29
N HIS A 129 1.12 -3.98 3.48
CA HIS A 129 1.85 -2.75 3.73
C HIS A 129 1.37 -1.66 2.80
N LYS A 130 1.18 -0.45 3.33
CA LYS A 130 0.68 0.70 2.59
C LYS A 130 1.72 1.18 1.57
N GLN A 131 1.34 1.26 0.29
CA GLN A 131 2.23 1.59 -0.83
C GLN A 131 1.94 2.95 -1.47
N PHE A 132 1.23 3.82 -0.76
CA PHE A 132 0.91 5.18 -1.19
C PHE A 132 1.05 6.15 -0.01
N THR A 133 1.26 7.42 -0.32
CA THR A 133 1.26 8.51 0.65
C THR A 133 0.03 9.36 0.40
N THR A 134 -0.81 9.58 1.41
CA THR A 134 -1.84 10.60 1.36
C THR A 134 -1.23 11.92 1.78
N VAL A 135 -1.37 12.93 0.94
CA VAL A 135 -0.98 14.30 1.24
C VAL A 135 -2.24 15.05 1.60
N HIS A 136 -2.36 15.42 2.86
CA HIS A 136 -3.42 16.23 3.44
C HIS A 136 -3.01 17.69 3.44
N ILE A 137 -3.85 18.58 2.91
CA ILE A 137 -3.52 19.98 2.73
C ILE A 137 -4.62 20.85 3.36
N LYS A 138 -4.23 21.81 4.20
CA LYS A 138 -5.12 22.78 4.84
C LYS A 138 -4.55 24.17 4.74
N GLU A 139 -5.42 25.17 4.85
CA GLU A 139 -4.99 26.56 5.01
C GLU A 139 -4.46 26.76 6.43
N SER A 140 -3.23 27.26 6.56
CA SER A 140 -2.62 27.52 7.87
C SER A 140 -3.27 28.72 8.55
N GLY A 141 -3.50 28.61 9.86
CA GLY A 141 -4.04 29.73 10.67
C GLY A 141 -5.56 29.92 10.60
N VAL A 142 -6.28 29.04 9.89
CA VAL A 142 -7.75 29.00 9.91
C VAL A 142 -8.19 27.84 10.81
N GLU A 143 -8.54 28.14 12.06
CA GLU A 143 -9.29 27.18 12.87
C GLU A 143 -10.66 26.95 12.21
N SER A 144 -11.18 25.72 12.22
CA SER A 144 -12.42 25.31 11.54
C SER A 144 -13.72 25.96 12.08
N ALA A 145 -13.61 27.15 12.67
CA ALA A 145 -14.71 27.96 13.13
C ALA A 145 -15.28 28.79 11.96
N GLU A 146 -16.56 28.51 11.68
CA GLU A 146 -17.51 29.30 10.90
C GLU A 146 -17.61 29.01 9.39
N LYS A 147 -18.77 28.42 9.04
CA LYS A 147 -19.22 27.89 7.75
C LYS A 147 -19.36 28.92 6.60
N GLU A 148 -18.82 30.13 6.73
CA GLU A 148 -19.05 31.22 5.77
C GLU A 148 -17.79 31.84 5.16
N ASN A 149 -16.58 31.50 5.61
CA ASN A 149 -15.36 31.98 4.98
C ASN A 149 -14.91 31.05 3.86
N ARG A 150 -15.02 31.53 2.61
CA ARG A 150 -14.39 30.91 1.44
C ARG A 150 -12.88 30.83 1.70
N HIS A 151 -12.32 29.63 1.70
CA HIS A 151 -10.89 29.43 1.92
C HIS A 151 -10.09 30.04 0.76
N THR A 152 -8.93 30.64 1.02
CA THR A 152 -8.10 31.21 -0.05
C THR A 152 -7.64 30.10 -1.01
N LEU A 153 -7.44 28.89 -0.47
CA LEU A 153 -7.09 27.69 -1.22
C LEU A 153 -8.16 27.28 -2.24
N ASP A 154 -9.44 27.63 -2.04
CA ASP A 154 -10.52 27.31 -3.00
C ASP A 154 -10.34 28.03 -4.35
N LYS A 155 -9.57 29.12 -4.36
CA LYS A 155 -9.25 29.90 -5.57
C LYS A 155 -7.93 29.47 -6.23
N VAL A 156 -7.30 28.41 -5.73
CA VAL A 156 -5.97 27.98 -6.18
C VAL A 156 -6.04 26.54 -6.66
N GLN A 157 -5.68 26.32 -7.93
CA GLN A 157 -5.52 24.97 -8.44
C GLN A 157 -4.17 24.41 -7.98
N MET A 158 -4.21 23.27 -7.30
CA MET A 158 -3.01 22.57 -6.88
C MET A 158 -2.75 21.40 -7.83
N ARG A 159 -1.50 21.24 -8.25
CA ARG A 159 -1.06 20.17 -9.15
C ARG A 159 0.19 19.51 -8.63
N VAL A 160 0.16 18.20 -8.45
CA VAL A 160 1.30 17.42 -7.96
C VAL A 160 1.91 16.62 -9.10
N LYS A 161 3.24 16.67 -9.22
CA LYS A 161 4.03 16.01 -10.25
C LYS A 161 5.14 15.17 -9.63
N GLY A 162 5.52 14.10 -10.31
CA GLY A 162 6.55 13.17 -9.87
C GLY A 162 7.15 12.35 -11.00
N ASN A 163 8.29 11.72 -10.71
CA ASN A 163 8.98 10.84 -11.65
C ASN A 163 8.65 9.35 -11.47
N PHE A 164 7.76 9.00 -10.53
CA PHE A 164 7.28 7.64 -10.30
C PHE A 164 5.76 7.61 -10.36
N ASN A 165 5.21 6.64 -11.09
CA ASN A 165 3.78 6.52 -11.30
C ASN A 165 3.23 5.15 -10.90
N GLY A 166 3.96 4.33 -10.14
CA GLY A 166 3.49 3.01 -9.76
C GLY A 166 4.53 2.22 -8.98
N ILE A 167 4.24 0.95 -8.78
CA ILE A 167 5.14 0.00 -8.13
C ILE A 167 5.21 -1.30 -8.92
N ASP A 168 6.37 -1.95 -8.88
CA ASP A 168 6.51 -3.30 -9.39
C ASP A 168 5.83 -4.27 -8.42
N ARG A 169 5.02 -5.16 -8.97
CA ARG A 169 4.22 -6.09 -8.20
C ARG A 169 5.03 -6.95 -7.23
N TYR A 170 6.21 -7.36 -7.67
CA TYR A 170 6.93 -8.45 -7.04
C TYR A 170 8.10 -7.97 -6.20
N THR A 171 8.71 -6.85 -6.55
CA THR A 171 9.79 -6.22 -5.78
C THR A 171 9.25 -5.12 -4.86
N LEU A 172 8.05 -4.60 -5.15
CA LEU A 172 7.48 -3.40 -4.53
C LEU A 172 8.33 -2.14 -4.76
N GLU A 173 9.33 -2.21 -5.64
CA GLU A 173 10.13 -1.07 -6.04
C GLU A 173 9.29 -0.08 -6.84
N PRO A 174 9.51 1.23 -6.66
CA PRO A 174 8.78 2.25 -7.37
C PRO A 174 9.13 2.23 -8.87
N LEU A 175 8.11 2.27 -9.72
CA LEU A 175 8.26 2.29 -11.17
C LEU A 175 8.40 3.72 -11.67
N THR A 176 9.45 3.96 -12.44
CA THR A 176 9.68 5.25 -13.09
C THR A 176 8.59 5.51 -14.13
N GLY A 177 8.03 6.71 -14.08
CA GLY A 177 7.01 7.16 -15.00
C GLY A 177 6.43 8.49 -14.54
N LYS A 178 5.91 9.28 -15.48
CA LYS A 178 5.41 10.62 -15.14
C LYS A 178 4.11 10.51 -14.33
N PHE A 179 4.16 10.96 -13.09
CA PHE A 179 2.98 11.25 -12.27
C PHE A 179 2.61 12.72 -12.39
N ASP A 180 1.32 13.00 -12.57
CA ASP A 180 0.80 14.33 -12.82
C ASP A 180 -0.70 14.32 -12.50
N CYS A 181 -1.08 14.91 -11.37
CA CYS A 181 -2.43 14.89 -10.83
C CYS A 181 -2.85 16.27 -10.31
N ILE A 182 -4.07 16.68 -10.64
CA ILE A 182 -4.70 17.86 -10.03
C ILE A 182 -5.31 17.41 -8.71
N VAL A 183 -5.03 18.16 -7.65
CA VAL A 183 -5.59 17.87 -6.33
C VAL A 183 -7.11 18.05 -6.39
N PRO A 184 -7.90 17.03 -5.97
CA PRO A 184 -9.35 17.17 -5.85
C PRO A 184 -9.75 18.35 -4.97
N GLY A 185 -10.95 18.89 -5.19
CA GLY A 185 -11.48 19.98 -4.36
C GLY A 185 -11.60 19.59 -2.88
N ALA A 186 -11.69 20.60 -2.01
CA ALA A 186 -11.77 20.40 -0.57
C ALA A 186 -12.96 19.52 -0.16
N SER A 187 -12.76 18.67 0.85
CA SER A 187 -13.85 18.04 1.58
C SER A 187 -14.65 19.08 2.38
N PRO A 188 -15.85 18.72 2.91
CA PRO A 188 -16.71 19.67 3.63
C PRO A 188 -16.10 20.35 4.86
N ASN A 189 -14.95 19.85 5.34
CA ASN A 189 -14.16 20.42 6.44
C ASN A 189 -13.03 21.35 5.96
N GLY A 190 -12.97 21.72 4.67
CA GLY A 190 -11.93 22.58 4.10
C GLY A 190 -10.58 21.89 3.86
N GLU A 191 -10.53 20.56 3.92
CA GLU A 191 -9.31 19.79 3.71
C GLU A 191 -9.20 19.30 2.27
N PHE A 192 -8.06 19.54 1.64
CA PHE A 192 -7.73 18.93 0.36
C PHE A 192 -6.90 17.67 0.61
N SER A 193 -7.12 16.64 -0.19
CA SER A 193 -6.30 15.42 -0.08
C SER A 193 -6.07 14.79 -1.45
N LEU A 194 -4.87 14.24 -1.63
CA LEU A 194 -4.55 13.39 -2.76
C LEU A 194 -3.66 12.24 -2.32
N ARG A 195 -3.70 11.13 -3.06
CA ARG A 195 -2.76 10.03 -2.90
C ARG A 195 -1.69 10.06 -3.98
N ILE A 196 -0.43 9.99 -3.58
CA ILE A 196 0.72 9.82 -4.48
C ILE A 196 1.22 8.37 -4.39
N PRO A 197 1.70 7.77 -5.49
CA PRO A 197 2.26 6.41 -5.45
C PRO A 197 3.60 6.42 -4.69
N ARG A 198 4.09 5.25 -4.28
CA ARG A 198 5.46 5.11 -3.75
C ARG A 198 6.47 5.77 -4.69
N GLN A 199 7.38 6.53 -4.11
CA GLN A 199 8.44 7.22 -4.83
C GLN A 199 9.78 6.53 -4.58
N GLY A 200 10.70 6.64 -5.54
CA GLY A 200 12.09 6.20 -5.36
C GLY A 200 13.04 7.33 -5.00
N ASP A 201 12.58 8.59 -5.04
CA ASP A 201 13.37 9.77 -4.69
C ASP A 201 12.47 10.93 -4.22
N ALA A 202 13.12 12.06 -3.90
CA ALA A 202 12.50 13.30 -3.46
C ALA A 202 12.04 14.23 -4.63
N SER A 203 11.75 13.69 -5.82
CA SER A 203 11.39 14.48 -7.02
C SER A 203 9.96 15.03 -7.03
N ILE A 204 9.11 14.66 -6.07
CA ILE A 204 7.74 15.17 -6.01
C ILE A 204 7.72 16.69 -5.85
N THR A 205 6.96 17.36 -6.70
CA THR A 205 6.72 18.80 -6.64
C THR A 205 5.22 19.09 -6.63
N MET A 206 4.82 20.11 -5.90
CA MET A 206 3.48 20.67 -5.93
C MET A 206 3.51 22.08 -6.50
N GLU A 207 2.73 22.31 -7.55
CA GLU A 207 2.50 23.62 -8.14
C GLU A 207 1.19 24.19 -7.61
N LEU A 208 1.22 25.43 -7.14
CA LEU A 208 0.04 26.23 -6.80
C LEU A 208 -0.19 27.21 -7.94
N ILE A 209 -1.35 27.12 -8.59
CA ILE A 209 -1.73 27.90 -9.75
C ILE A 209 -2.92 28.78 -9.33
N PRO A 210 -2.69 30.07 -9.00
CA PRO A 210 -3.77 30.99 -8.66
C PRO A 210 -4.76 31.11 -9.83
N GLY A 211 -6.06 31.12 -9.55
CA GLY A 211 -7.09 31.39 -10.56
C GLY A 211 -7.05 32.83 -11.07
N GLU A 212 -7.55 33.07 -12.29
CA GLU A 212 -7.64 34.40 -12.93
C GLU A 212 -8.67 35.35 -12.28
N SER A 213 -9.09 35.12 -11.03
CA SER A 213 -10.09 35.98 -10.40
C SER A 213 -9.52 37.37 -10.14
N GLY A 214 -10.18 38.41 -10.67
CA GLY A 214 -9.84 39.82 -10.48
C GLY A 214 -10.00 40.36 -9.04
N ASP A 215 -9.90 39.49 -8.03
CA ASP A 215 -9.80 39.88 -6.62
C ASP A 215 -8.35 40.28 -6.33
N GLU A 216 -8.12 41.55 -6.03
CA GLU A 216 -6.81 42.12 -5.65
C GLU A 216 -6.17 41.45 -4.41
N ALA A 217 -6.93 40.62 -3.68
CA ALA A 217 -6.49 39.95 -2.46
C ALA A 217 -5.49 38.80 -2.70
N ILE A 218 -5.41 38.22 -3.90
CA ILE A 218 -4.38 37.23 -4.26
C ILE A 218 -3.48 37.85 -5.33
N ALA A 219 -2.72 38.87 -4.96
CA ALA A 219 -1.72 39.51 -5.82
C ALA A 219 -0.47 38.64 -6.05
N VAL A 220 -0.62 37.31 -6.09
CA VAL A 220 0.45 36.39 -6.44
C VAL A 220 0.40 36.17 -7.94
N GLN A 221 1.22 36.91 -8.68
CA GLN A 221 1.44 36.64 -10.10
C GLN A 221 2.36 35.41 -10.25
N GLY A 222 1.86 34.38 -10.93
CA GLY A 222 2.64 33.22 -11.34
C GLY A 222 2.35 31.94 -10.54
N THR A 223 2.85 30.83 -11.07
CA THR A 223 2.79 29.52 -10.43
C THR A 223 3.83 29.45 -9.33
N LEU A 224 3.39 29.17 -8.10
CA LEU A 224 4.30 28.89 -6.98
C LEU A 224 4.66 27.41 -6.98
N THR A 225 5.92 27.06 -6.70
CA THR A 225 6.37 25.67 -6.71
C THR A 225 6.94 25.27 -5.35
N LEU A 226 6.43 24.15 -4.81
CA LEU A 226 6.90 23.53 -3.60
C LEU A 226 7.61 22.22 -3.95
N PRO A 227 8.92 22.08 -3.65
CA PRO A 227 9.64 20.82 -3.81
C PRO A 227 9.26 19.85 -2.67
N LEU A 228 8.00 19.40 -2.67
CA LEU A 228 7.40 18.61 -1.59
C LEU A 228 8.23 17.39 -1.21
N GLY A 229 8.76 16.64 -2.18
CA GLY A 229 9.60 15.48 -1.91
C GLY A 229 10.86 15.83 -1.11
N ARG A 230 11.49 16.99 -1.39
CA ARG A 230 12.66 17.47 -0.64
C ARG A 230 12.29 17.88 0.77
N TYR A 231 11.14 18.53 0.95
CA TYR A 231 10.67 18.88 2.28
C TYR A 231 10.32 17.64 3.11
N MET A 232 9.73 16.61 2.49
CA MET A 232 9.50 15.31 3.13
C MET A 232 10.83 14.66 3.55
N GLU A 233 11.81 14.59 2.65
CA GLU A 233 13.15 14.04 2.93
C GLU A 233 13.87 14.82 4.05
N GLU A 234 13.79 16.15 4.06
CA GLU A 234 14.36 17.00 5.11
C GLU A 234 13.72 16.82 6.48
N MET A 235 12.44 16.46 6.50
CA MET A 235 11.79 16.04 7.74
C MET A 235 12.32 14.67 8.16
N GLY A 236 12.67 13.80 7.22
CA GLY A 236 13.17 12.44 7.46
C GLY A 236 12.15 11.38 7.05
N TYR A 237 11.25 11.73 6.13
CA TYR A 237 10.36 10.77 5.48
C TYR A 237 11.18 9.69 4.77
N ASP A 238 10.92 8.43 5.09
CA ASP A 238 11.58 7.30 4.43
C ASP A 238 10.72 6.74 3.29
N PHE A 239 11.12 7.05 2.06
CA PHE A 239 10.49 6.52 0.84
C PHE A 239 10.65 5.00 0.68
N ASN A 240 11.60 4.39 1.40
CA ASN A 240 11.86 2.95 1.39
C ASN A 240 11.19 2.21 2.54
N ALA A 241 10.44 2.91 3.40
CA ALA A 241 9.70 2.28 4.49
C ALA A 241 8.76 1.20 3.96
N GLU A 242 8.64 0.09 4.68
CA GLU A 242 7.80 -1.04 4.27
C GLU A 242 6.33 -0.60 4.06
N SER A 243 5.82 0.19 5.02
CA SER A 243 4.57 0.94 4.94
C SER A 243 4.83 2.44 4.91
N LEU A 244 4.23 3.15 3.96
CA LEU A 244 4.37 4.60 3.83
C LEU A 244 3.46 5.39 4.78
N ALA A 245 4.02 6.41 5.44
CA ALA A 245 3.29 7.34 6.30
C ALA A 245 2.53 8.41 5.49
N ASP A 246 1.48 8.99 6.06
CA ASP A 246 0.82 10.17 5.47
C ASP A 246 1.57 11.48 5.78
N VAL A 247 1.29 12.51 4.99
CA VAL A 247 1.90 13.84 5.12
C VAL A 247 0.81 14.89 5.26
N TYR A 248 1.00 15.81 6.20
CA TYR A 248 0.11 16.93 6.45
C TYR A 248 0.84 18.24 6.09
N ILE A 249 0.17 19.08 5.33
CA ILE A 249 0.68 20.35 4.85
C ILE A 249 -0.29 21.46 5.24
N GLY A 250 0.18 22.43 6.02
CA GLY A 250 -0.45 23.73 6.18
C GLY A 250 0.09 24.71 5.13
N LEU A 251 -0.76 25.40 4.39
CA LEU A 251 -0.37 26.42 3.43
C LEU A 251 -0.88 27.79 3.87
N ASP A 252 0.04 28.75 3.94
CA ASP A 252 -0.27 30.17 4.00
C ASP A 252 0.24 30.81 2.69
N ILE A 253 -0.67 30.95 1.73
CA ILE A 253 -0.35 31.47 0.39
C ILE A 253 0.01 32.95 0.46
N VAL A 254 -0.61 33.73 1.36
CA VAL A 254 -0.38 35.16 1.49
C VAL A 254 1.04 35.43 1.97
N SER A 255 1.51 34.70 2.99
CA SER A 255 2.87 34.83 3.49
C SER A 255 3.89 33.93 2.78
N ARG A 256 3.47 33.16 1.78
CA ARG A 256 4.28 32.17 1.04
C ARG A 256 4.98 31.18 1.95
N LYS A 257 4.26 30.65 2.93
CA LYS A 257 4.77 29.65 3.87
C LYS A 257 4.05 28.32 3.71
N ALA A 258 4.82 27.25 3.79
CA ALA A 258 4.31 25.91 3.93
C ALA A 258 4.78 25.32 5.26
N PHE A 259 3.88 24.66 5.96
CA PHE A 259 4.13 23.98 7.21
C PHE A 259 3.93 22.49 6.94
N ILE A 260 4.93 21.65 7.23
CA ILE A 260 4.87 20.24 6.88
C ILE A 260 5.12 19.38 8.12
N ARG A 261 4.27 18.37 8.27
CA ARG A 261 4.30 17.36 9.32
C ARG A 261 4.08 15.98 8.72
N ILE A 262 4.82 14.99 9.22
CA ILE A 262 4.62 13.57 8.86
C ILE A 262 3.73 12.92 9.92
N GLU A 263 2.85 12.01 9.52
CA GLU A 263 2.01 11.25 10.44
C GLU A 263 2.83 10.61 11.56
N GLU A 264 2.27 10.58 12.78
CA GLU A 264 2.91 10.08 14.02
C GLU A 264 4.09 10.91 14.56
N TRP A 265 4.38 12.09 13.97
CA TRP A 265 5.46 12.95 14.45
C TRP A 265 4.95 14.19 15.19
N ASP A 266 5.61 14.51 16.31
CA ASP A 266 5.23 15.60 17.22
C ASP A 266 5.77 16.99 16.84
N PHE A 267 6.40 17.14 15.67
CA PHE A 267 6.99 18.42 15.24
C PHE A 267 6.67 18.78 13.79
N GLU A 268 6.67 20.07 13.52
CA GLU A 268 6.37 20.68 12.23
C GLU A 268 7.52 21.62 11.83
N LYS A 269 7.82 21.68 10.53
CA LYS A 269 8.83 22.60 9.99
C LYS A 269 8.20 23.57 8.99
N ILE A 270 8.69 24.81 9.02
CA ILE A 270 8.23 25.90 8.16
C ILE A 270 9.18 26.05 6.99
N PHE A 271 8.62 26.13 5.80
CA PHE A 271 9.31 26.31 4.54
C PHE A 271 8.79 27.54 3.80
N VAL A 272 9.66 28.18 3.02
CA VAL A 272 9.27 29.29 2.13
C VAL A 272 8.87 28.71 0.78
N ILE A 273 7.80 29.24 0.21
CA ILE A 273 7.30 28.89 -1.12
C ILE A 273 7.90 29.86 -2.14
N PHE A 274 8.45 29.32 -3.22
CA PHE A 274 9.12 30.08 -4.27
C PHE A 274 8.25 30.23 -5.52
#